data_AF-A0AAU7X4I1-F1
#
_entry.id   AF-A0AAU7X4I1-F1
#
_cell.length_a   1.000
_cell.length_b   1.000
_cell.length_c   1.000
_cell.angle_alpha   90.00
_cell.angle_beta   90.00
_cell.angle_gamma   90.00
#
_symmetry.space_group_name_H-M   'P 1'
#
loop_
_entity.id
_entity.type
_entity.pdbx_description
1 polymer ?
#
loop_
_entity_poly.entity_id
_entity_poly.type
_entity_poly.pdbx_seq_one_letter_code
_entity_poly.pdbx_strand_id
1 'polypeptide(L)'
;MAAPFTPSSRRSAELHEIVFFQRPLKEPEIGKCTLIPTEERLPKAHPLLQRRRLLEEVNALEIVVPGAAARKLQKAERDLLVARASTRRAPTART
;
A
#
# COMPACT_ATOMS: atom_id res chain seq x y z
N MET A 1 30.73 21.41 40.66
CA MET A 1 30.29 20.65 39.46
C MET A 1 29.94 19.26 39.93
N ALA A 2 28.67 18.85 39.85
CA ALA A 2 28.23 17.53 40.30
C ALA A 2 28.59 16.46 39.26
N ALA A 3 29.03 15.28 39.71
CA ALA A 3 29.39 14.15 38.85
C ALA A 3 28.16 13.63 38.07
N PRO A 4 28.33 13.15 36.83
CA PRO A 4 27.22 12.61 36.04
C PRO A 4 26.63 11.38 36.73
N PHE A 5 25.29 11.35 36.83
CA PHE A 5 24.54 10.21 37.33
C PHE A 5 24.70 9.03 36.36
N THR A 6 25.48 8.02 36.73
CA THR A 6 25.53 6.73 36.03
C THR A 6 24.60 5.74 36.74
N PRO A 7 23.41 5.45 36.19
CA PRO A 7 22.54 4.46 36.81
C PRO A 7 23.19 3.07 36.75
N SER A 8 23.05 2.30 37.84
CA SER A 8 23.33 0.87 37.85
C SER A 8 22.59 0.16 36.71
N SER A 9 23.22 -0.83 36.05
CA SER A 9 22.69 -1.52 34.86
C SER A 9 21.22 -1.96 34.99
N ARG A 10 20.83 -2.48 36.17
CA ARG A 10 19.44 -2.89 36.46
C ARG A 10 18.42 -1.74 36.40
N ARG A 11 18.76 -0.57 36.96
CA ARG A 11 17.88 0.63 36.93
C ARG A 11 17.74 1.21 35.53
N SER A 12 18.79 1.10 34.71
CA SER A 12 18.74 1.54 33.32
C SER A 12 17.74 0.71 32.50
N ALA A 13 17.65 -0.60 32.75
CA ALA A 13 16.71 -1.48 32.07
C ALA A 13 15.24 -1.18 32.46
N GLU A 14 14.97 -1.00 33.75
CA GLU A 14 13.63 -0.65 34.27
C GLU A 14 13.14 0.70 33.71
N LEU A 15 14.01 1.71 33.69
CA LEU A 15 13.68 3.01 33.07
C LEU A 15 13.46 2.88 31.56
N HIS A 16 14.28 2.09 30.87
CA HIS A 16 14.11 1.86 29.44
C HIS A 16 12.77 1.17 29.14
N GLU A 17 12.38 0.16 29.93
CA GLU A 17 11.07 -0.48 29.80
C GLU A 17 9.95 0.53 30.01
N ILE A 18 9.98 1.35 31.07
CA ILE A 18 8.92 2.34 31.34
C ILE A 18 8.82 3.38 30.21
N VAL A 19 9.95 3.88 29.71
CA VAL A 19 9.98 4.96 28.71
C VAL A 19 9.57 4.46 27.32
N PHE A 20 9.95 3.24 26.96
CA PHE A 20 9.74 2.69 25.62
C PHE A 20 8.67 1.61 25.54
N PHE A 21 8.01 1.26 26.65
CA PHE A 21 6.87 0.35 26.63
C PHE A 21 5.72 0.97 25.82
N GLN A 22 5.41 0.33 24.70
CA GLN A 22 4.27 0.65 23.86
C GLN A 22 3.30 -0.53 23.87
N ARG A 23 2.02 -0.24 24.16
CA ARG A 23 0.96 -1.26 24.09
C ARG A 23 0.94 -1.88 22.69
N PRO A 24 0.63 -3.18 22.58
CA PRO A 24 0.45 -3.80 21.27
C PRO A 24 -0.62 -3.03 20.48
N LEU A 25 -0.35 -2.80 19.20
CA LEU A 25 -1.30 -2.12 18.32
C LEU A 25 -2.57 -2.97 18.18
N LYS A 26 -3.73 -2.32 18.17
CA LYS A 26 -5.00 -3.00 17.87
C LYS A 26 -5.01 -3.41 16.40
N GLU A 27 -5.37 -4.66 16.13
CA GLU A 27 -5.57 -5.13 14.77
C GLU A 27 -6.75 -4.39 14.11
N PRO A 28 -6.60 -3.91 12.86
CA PRO A 28 -7.68 -3.22 12.17
C PRO A 28 -8.80 -4.20 11.82
N GLU A 29 -10.04 -3.83 12.14
CA GLU A 29 -11.22 -4.63 11.79
C GLU A 29 -11.41 -4.66 10.27
N ILE A 30 -11.44 -5.87 9.70
CA ILE A 30 -11.62 -6.08 8.27
C ILE A 30 -13.12 -6.01 7.95
N GLY A 31 -13.51 -5.04 7.13
CA GLY A 31 -14.89 -4.92 6.65
C GLY A 31 -15.32 -6.09 5.74
N LYS A 32 -16.63 -6.22 5.49
CA LYS A 32 -17.18 -7.26 4.60
C LYS A 32 -17.03 -6.91 3.11
N CYS A 33 -17.07 -7.93 2.27
CA CYS A 33 -17.04 -7.77 0.82
C CYS A 33 -18.34 -7.11 0.32
N THR A 34 -18.21 -6.15 -0.60
CA THR A 34 -19.35 -5.39 -1.15
C THR A 34 -20.25 -6.24 -2.05
N LEU A 35 -19.68 -7.23 -2.75
CA LEU A 35 -20.41 -8.10 -3.68
C LEU A 35 -20.98 -9.34 -2.98
N ILE A 36 -20.26 -9.86 -1.97
CA ILE A 36 -20.61 -11.08 -1.23
C ILE A 36 -20.60 -10.75 0.27
N PRO A 37 -21.73 -10.35 0.87
CA PRO A 37 -21.75 -9.87 2.25
C PRO A 37 -21.32 -10.90 3.31
N THR A 38 -21.37 -12.19 2.97
CA THR A 38 -20.94 -13.29 3.85
C THR A 38 -19.42 -13.38 3.98
N GLU A 39 -18.67 -12.81 3.04
CA GLU A 39 -17.20 -12.90 2.98
C GLU A 39 -16.51 -11.64 3.51
N GLU A 40 -15.27 -11.80 3.97
CA GLU A 40 -14.42 -10.69 4.38
C GLU A 40 -13.76 -10.01 3.18
N ARG A 41 -13.53 -8.70 3.30
CA ARG A 41 -12.87 -7.93 2.25
C ARG A 41 -11.37 -8.24 2.22
N LEU A 42 -10.87 -8.56 1.03
CA LEU A 42 -9.47 -8.83 0.81
C LEU A 42 -8.58 -7.61 1.15
N PRO A 43 -7.42 -7.80 1.81
CA PRO A 43 -6.56 -6.68 2.21
C PRO A 43 -5.94 -5.98 1.00
N LYS A 44 -5.59 -4.70 1.17
CA LYS A 44 -5.02 -3.88 0.10
C LYS A 44 -3.72 -4.43 -0.48
N ALA A 45 -2.88 -5.05 0.35
CA ALA A 45 -1.61 -5.63 -0.06
C ALA A 45 -1.77 -6.96 -0.83
N HIS A 46 -2.98 -7.54 -0.89
CA HIS A 46 -3.17 -8.85 -1.49
C HIS A 46 -2.93 -8.83 -3.02
N PRO A 47 -2.19 -9.81 -3.58
CA PRO A 47 -1.88 -9.85 -5.02
C PRO A 47 -3.12 -9.82 -5.92
N LEU A 48 -4.20 -10.52 -5.55
CA LEU A 48 -5.45 -10.49 -6.31
C LEU A 48 -6.09 -9.09 -6.33
N LEU A 49 -6.01 -8.35 -5.22
CA LEU A 49 -6.54 -6.98 -5.19
C LEU A 49 -5.68 -6.05 -6.05
N GLN A 50 -4.35 -6.20 -6.01
CA GLN A 50 -3.44 -5.44 -6.86
C GLN A 50 -3.69 -5.71 -8.35
N ARG A 51 -3.93 -6.98 -8.71
CA ARG A 51 -4.29 -7.37 -10.08
C ARG A 51 -5.64 -6.77 -10.50
N ARG A 52 -6.66 -6.85 -9.65
CA ARG A 52 -7.97 -6.25 -9.92
C ARG A 52 -7.83 -4.74 -10.16
N ARG A 53 -7.13 -4.04 -9.28
CA ARG A 53 -6.89 -2.60 -9.37
C ARG A 53 -6.20 -2.24 -10.68
N LEU A 54 -5.13 -2.95 -11.05
CA LEU A 54 -4.41 -2.71 -12.30
C LEU A 54 -5.33 -2.82 -13.52
N LEU A 55 -6.19 -3.83 -13.56
CA LEU A 55 -7.12 -4.03 -14.67
C LEU A 55 -8.19 -2.94 -14.71
N GLU A 56 -8.75 -2.56 -13.56
CA GLU A 56 -9.73 -1.47 -13.45
C GLU A 56 -9.13 -0.14 -13.93
N GLU A 57 -7.92 0.20 -13.49
CA GLU A 57 -7.23 1.44 -13.88
C GLU A 57 -6.92 1.44 -15.38
N VAL A 58 -6.35 0.36 -15.94
CA VAL A 58 -6.05 0.26 -17.39
C VAL A 58 -7.32 0.32 -18.24
N ASN A 59 -8.42 -0.26 -17.77
CA ASN A 59 -9.71 -0.21 -18.47
C ASN A 59 -10.34 1.19 -18.44
N ALA A 60 -10.07 1.98 -17.40
CA ALA A 60 -10.59 3.33 -17.26
C ALA A 60 -9.88 4.33 -18.19
N LEU A 61 -8.62 4.06 -18.60
CA LEU A 61 -7.82 4.94 -19.45
C LEU A 61 -8.51 5.26 -20.79
N GLU A 62 -8.27 6.47 -21.26
CA GLU A 62 -8.72 6.99 -22.55
C GLU A 62 -7.58 7.76 -23.22
N ILE A 63 -7.54 7.68 -24.56
CA ILE A 63 -6.60 8.42 -25.38
C ILE A 63 -7.34 9.65 -25.91
N VAL A 64 -6.84 10.83 -25.52
CA VAL A 64 -7.36 12.13 -25.96
C VAL A 64 -6.36 12.71 -26.95
N VAL A 65 -6.81 13.01 -28.15
CA VAL A 65 -6.02 13.67 -29.20
C VAL A 65 -6.69 15.00 -29.54
N PRO A 66 -5.94 16.11 -29.66
CA PRO A 66 -6.52 17.40 -30.03
C PRO A 66 -7.36 17.31 -31.32
N GLY A 67 -8.61 17.75 -31.27
CA GLY A 67 -9.53 17.72 -32.41
C GLY A 67 -10.21 16.37 -32.66
N ALA A 68 -9.94 15.33 -31.88
CA ALA A 68 -10.63 14.05 -31.95
C ALA A 68 -11.39 13.74 -30.65
N ALA A 69 -12.42 12.91 -30.75
CA ALA A 69 -13.12 12.38 -29.58
C ALA A 69 -12.20 11.46 -28.77
N ALA A 70 -12.34 11.49 -27.45
CA ALA A 70 -11.65 10.56 -26.56
C ALA A 70 -12.04 9.12 -26.91
N ARG A 71 -11.04 8.23 -27.02
CA ARG A 71 -11.28 6.81 -27.30
C ARG A 71 -10.75 5.92 -26.18
N LYS A 72 -11.44 4.81 -25.91
CA LYS A 72 -10.94 3.74 -25.05
C LYS A 72 -9.78 2.98 -25.73
N LEU A 73 -9.00 2.28 -24.91
CA LEU A 73 -7.96 1.39 -25.42
C LEU A 73 -8.55 0.08 -25.95
N GLN A 74 -7.93 -0.41 -27.03
CA GLN A 74 -8.21 -1.73 -27.57
C GLN A 74 -7.65 -2.82 -26.64
N LYS A 75 -8.16 -4.04 -26.78
CA LYS A 75 -7.72 -5.18 -25.94
C LYS A 75 -6.21 -5.40 -26.01
N ALA A 76 -5.63 -5.39 -27.21
CA ALA A 76 -4.18 -5.58 -27.40
C ALA A 76 -3.35 -4.48 -26.70
N GLU A 77 -3.79 -3.23 -26.76
CA GLU A 77 -3.14 -2.10 -26.08
C GLU A 77 -3.19 -2.29 -24.55
N ARG A 78 -4.34 -2.73 -24.02
CA ARG A 78 -4.51 -3.01 -22.59
C ARG A 78 -3.64 -4.18 -22.11
N ASP A 79 -3.61 -5.28 -22.85
CA ASP A 79 -2.83 -6.48 -22.49
C ASP A 79 -1.32 -6.14 -22.42
N LEU A 80 -0.83 -5.31 -23.35
CA LEU A 80 0.53 -4.80 -23.34
C LEU A 80 0.84 -3.94 -22.11
N LEU A 81 -0.06 -3.02 -21.75
CA LEU A 81 0.10 -2.16 -20.57
C LEU A 81 0.12 -2.98 -19.27
N VAL A 82 -0.78 -3.95 -19.13
CA VAL A 82 -0.86 -4.82 -17.95
C VAL A 82 0.42 -5.64 -17.80
N ALA A 83 0.93 -6.23 -18.89
CA ALA A 83 2.18 -7.00 -18.88
C ALA A 83 3.39 -6.14 -18.50
N ARG A 84 3.41 -4.87 -18.92
CA ARG A 84 4.52 -3.95 -18.61
C ARG A 84 4.44 -3.38 -17.20
N ALA A 85 3.25 -3.13 -16.68
CA ALA A 85 3.03 -2.61 -15.33
C ALA A 85 3.29 -3.66 -14.24
N SER A 86 3.04 -4.95 -14.53
CA SER A 86 3.26 -6.04 -13.56
C SER A 86 4.73 -6.40 -13.36
N THR A 87 5.59 -6.09 -14.34
CA THR A 87 7.02 -6.47 -14.35
C THR A 87 7.94 -5.35 -13.90
N ARG A 88 7.52 -4.09 -14.02
CA ARG A 88 8.39 -2.92 -13.83
C ARG A 88 8.13 -2.28 -12.47
N ARG A 89 9.19 -2.09 -11.66
CA ARG A 89 9.13 -1.20 -10.48
C ARG A 89 8.89 0.25 -10.94
N ALA A 90 8.17 1.02 -10.12
CA ALA A 90 7.85 2.41 -10.41
C ALA A 90 9.10 3.19 -10.85
N PRO A 91 9.02 4.04 -11.89
CA PRO A 91 10.09 4.97 -12.15
C PRO A 91 10.18 5.90 -10.93
N THR A 92 11.33 5.89 -10.24
CA THR A 92 11.66 6.96 -9.31
C THR A 92 11.72 8.24 -10.14
N ALA A 93 10.63 9.03 -10.14
CA ALA A 93 10.68 10.41 -10.55
C ALA A 93 11.55 11.12 -9.51
N ARG A 94 12.85 11.14 -9.78
CA ARG A 94 13.84 11.91 -9.03
C ARG A 94 13.89 13.26 -9.75
N THR A 95 13.15 14.23 -9.21
CA THR A 95 13.28 15.66 -9.49
C THR A 95 13.80 16.32 -8.23
#